data_AF-A0A377UVL1-F1
#
_entry.id   AF-A0A377UVL1-F1
#
_cell.length_a   1.000
_cell.length_b   1.000
_cell.length_c   1.000
_cell.angle_alpha   90.00
_cell.angle_beta   90.00
_cell.angle_gamma   90.00
#
_symmetry.space_group_name_H-M   'P 1'
#
loop_
_entity.id
_entity.type
_entity.pdbx_description
1 polymer ?
#
loop_
_entity_poly.entity_id
_entity_poly.type
_entity_poly.pdbx_seq_one_letter_code
_entity_poly.pdbx_strand_id
1 'polypeptide(L)' 'MGDICLHYYNAAGKPVLSQDEDPVIGMELDQIRRCPQVIALAGGVDKENAIRGALQGDYIDVLITDFPTARALIKG' A
#
# COMPACT_ATOMS: atom_id res chain seq x y z
N MET A 1 -3.64 5.10 -5.42
CA MET A 1 -3.81 3.84 -6.17
C MET A 1 -2.44 3.21 -6.30
N GLY A 2 -2.33 1.91 -6.04
CA GLY A 2 -1.06 1.17 -6.07
C GLY A 2 -1.33 -0.32 -5.89
N ASP A 3 -0.27 -1.10 -5.72
CA ASP A 3 -0.33 -2.53 -5.41
C ASP A 3 0.61 -2.90 -4.28
N ILE A 4 0.31 -4.01 -3.60
CA ILE A 4 1.25 -4.74 -2.74
C ILE A 4 1.13 -6.20 -3.17
N CYS A 5 2.28 -6.84 -3.45
CA CYS A 5 2.31 -8.21 -3.97
C CYS A 5 1.42 -8.38 -5.21
N LEU A 6 1.32 -7.37 -6.09
CA LEU A 6 0.45 -7.33 -7.27
C LEU A 6 -1.06 -7.27 -6.99
N HIS A 7 -1.48 -7.25 -5.72
CA HIS A 7 -2.87 -6.99 -5.37
C HIS A 7 -3.13 -5.48 -5.35
N TYR A 8 -3.94 -5.01 -6.29
CA TYR A 8 -4.21 -3.59 -6.49
C TYR A 8 -5.23 -3.04 -5.49
N TYR A 9 -4.99 -1.82 -4.99
CA TYR A 9 -5.91 -1.05 -4.17
C TYR A 9 -6.09 0.38 -4.68
N ASN A 10 -7.26 0.94 -4.40
CA ASN A 10 -7.63 2.29 -4.80
C ASN A 10 -7.09 3.36 -3.83
N ALA A 11 -7.45 4.62 -4.06
CA ALA A 11 -6.98 5.72 -3.22
C ALA A 11 -7.40 5.61 -1.75
N ALA A 12 -8.54 4.96 -1.45
CA ALA A 12 -9.04 4.74 -0.10
C ALA A 12 -8.52 3.44 0.54
N GLY A 13 -7.50 2.82 -0.05
CA GLY A 13 -6.93 1.56 0.45
C GLY A 13 -7.87 0.37 0.37
N LYS A 14 -8.87 0.39 -0.52
CA LYS A 14 -9.76 -0.76 -0.77
C LYS A 14 -9.25 -1.57 -1.97
N PRO A 15 -9.31 -2.91 -1.93
CA PRO A 15 -9.00 -3.76 -3.08
C PRO A 15 -9.79 -3.33 -4.32
N VAL A 16 -9.15 -3.35 -5.49
CA VAL A 16 -9.78 -3.04 -6.78
C VAL A 16 -10.53 -4.25 -7.33
N LEU A 17 -9.93 -5.44 -7.22
CA LEU A 17 -10.52 -6.71 -7.62
C LEU A 17 -11.12 -7.41 -6.40
N SER A 18 -12.22 -8.14 -6.62
CA SER A 18 -12.70 -9.12 -5.65
C SER A 18 -11.81 -10.36 -5.64
N GLN A 19 -11.89 -11.18 -4.59
CA GLN A 19 -11.04 -12.37 -4.44
C GLN A 19 -11.22 -13.37 -5.59
N ASP A 20 -12.43 -13.50 -6.14
CA ASP A 20 -12.72 -14.42 -7.26
C ASP A 20 -12.21 -13.89 -8.62
N GLU A 21 -11.93 -12.59 -8.71
CA GLU A 21 -11.46 -11.93 -9.94
C GLU A 21 -9.95 -11.71 -9.94
N ASP A 22 -9.28 -11.84 -8.79
CA ASP A 22 -7.86 -11.58 -8.63
C ASP A 22 -7.03 -12.81 -9.03
N PRO A 23 -6.30 -12.78 -10.17
CA PRO A 23 -5.56 -13.93 -10.66
C PRO A 23 -4.21 -14.11 -9.94
N VAL A 24 -3.85 -13.20 -9.04
CA VAL A 24 -2.54 -13.19 -8.39
C VAL A 24 -2.46 -14.32 -7.37
N ILE A 25 -1.47 -15.20 -7.57
CA ILE A 25 -1.09 -16.21 -6.58
C ILE A 25 0.01 -15.59 -5.70
N GLY A 26 -0.38 -15.11 -4.53
CA GLY A 26 0.50 -14.38 -3.61
C GLY A 26 -0.15 -14.18 -2.24
N MET A 27 0.46 -13.33 -1.42
CA MET A 27 -0.10 -12.96 -0.12
C MET A 27 -1.19 -11.91 -0.32
N GLU A 28 -2.42 -12.28 0.00
CA GLU A 28 -3.58 -11.40 -0.17
C GLU A 28 -3.49 -10.17 0.75
N LEU A 29 -4.10 -9.05 0.34
CA LEU A 29 -4.14 -7.81 1.11
C LEU A 29 -4.68 -8.02 2.55
N ASP A 30 -5.66 -8.89 2.73
CA ASP A 30 -6.21 -9.20 4.05
C ASP A 30 -5.25 -10.03 4.92
N GLN A 31 -4.45 -10.90 4.31
CA GLN A 31 -3.38 -11.60 5.02
C GLN A 31 -2.29 -10.63 5.49
N ILE A 32 -1.95 -9.64 4.66
CA ILE A 32 -0.99 -8.57 5.02
C ILE A 32 -1.48 -7.78 6.23
N ARG A 33 -2.76 -7.39 6.27
CA ARG A 33 -3.34 -6.71 7.44
C ARG A 33 -3.27 -7.52 8.74
N ARG A 34 -3.28 -8.85 8.64
CA ARG A 34 -3.22 -9.75 9.80
C ARG A 34 -1.80 -10.01 10.29
N CYS A 35 -0.78 -9.58 9.56
CA CYS A 35 0.59 -9.65 10.04
C CYS A 35 0.74 -8.85 11.33
N PRO A 36 1.45 -9.38 12.35
CA PRO A 36 1.71 -8.62 13.57
C PRO A 36 2.49 -7.32 13.36
N GLN A 37 3.27 -7.25 12.28
CA GLN A 37 4.04 -6.08 11.88
C GLN A 37 4.39 -6.15 10.38
N VAL A 38 4.09 -5.07 9.66
CA VAL A 38 4.42 -4.88 8.24
C VAL A 38 5.35 -3.69 8.08
N ILE A 39 6.53 -3.94 7.54
CA ILE A 39 7.53 -2.91 7.21
C ILE A 39 7.58 -2.75 5.70
N ALA A 40 7.20 -1.57 5.20
CA ALA A 40 7.22 -1.25 3.79
C ALA A 40 8.41 -0.34 3.44
N LEU A 41 9.06 -0.62 2.32
CA LEU A 41 10.07 0.24 1.72
C LEU A 41 9.52 0.81 0.41
N ALA A 42 9.27 2.12 0.37
CA ALA A 42 8.79 2.79 -0.82
C ALA A 42 9.25 4.25 -0.85
N GLY A 43 9.59 4.74 -2.03
CA GLY A 43 10.08 6.09 -2.24
C GLY A 43 9.90 6.54 -3.69
N GLY A 44 9.91 7.85 -3.90
CA GLY A 44 9.52 8.55 -5.13
C GLY A 44 8.25 9.36 -4.93
N VAL A 45 8.30 10.65 -5.24
CA VAL A 45 7.13 11.56 -5.18
C VAL A 45 6.01 11.14 -6.13
N ASP A 46 6.34 10.46 -7.22
CA ASP A 46 5.40 9.83 -8.14
C ASP A 46 4.57 8.71 -7.50
N LYS A 47 5.09 8.11 -6.41
CA LYS A 47 4.41 7.05 -5.65
C LYS A 47 3.59 7.54 -4.47
N GLU A 48 3.46 8.86 -4.28
CA GLU A 48 2.72 9.43 -3.14
C GLU A 48 1.31 8.82 -3.02
N ASN A 49 0.57 8.76 -4.13
CA ASN A 49 -0.80 8.22 -4.16
C ASN A 49 -0.88 6.72 -3.87
N ALA A 50 0.18 5.95 -4.18
CA ALA A 50 0.24 4.53 -3.86
C ALA A 50 0.51 4.36 -2.36
N ILE A 51 1.53 5.03 -1.84
CA ILE A 51 1.92 4.97 -0.44
C ILE A 51 0.79 5.44 0.47
N ARG A 52 0.13 6.55 0.13
CA ARG A 52 -1.03 7.07 0.88
C ARG A 52 -2.20 6.09 0.87
N GLY A 53 -2.48 5.47 -0.27
CA GLY A 53 -3.52 4.43 -0.36
C GLY A 53 -3.19 3.21 0.50
N ALA A 54 -1.92 2.82 0.56
CA ALA A 54 -1.49 1.69 1.39
C ALA A 54 -1.62 1.99 2.89
N LEU A 55 -1.26 3.21 3.30
CA LEU A 55 -1.42 3.70 4.67
C LEU A 55 -2.91 3.80 5.07
N GLN A 56 -3.77 4.33 4.19
CA GLN A 56 -5.22 4.41 4.45
C GLN A 56 -5.90 3.02 4.47
N GLY A 57 -5.29 2.06 3.78
CA GLY A 57 -5.74 0.67 3.76
C GLY A 57 -5.27 -0.14 4.96
N ASP A 58 -4.59 0.46 5.94
CA ASP A 58 -4.01 -0.23 7.11
C ASP A 58 -3.15 -1.45 6.73
N TYR A 59 -2.44 -1.37 5.60
CA TYR A 59 -1.56 -2.45 5.12
C TYR A 59 -0.12 -2.35 5.64
N ILE A 60 0.26 -1.20 6.22
CA ILE A 60 1.65 -0.88 6.57
C ILE A 60 1.70 -0.30 7.98
N ASP A 61 2.53 -0.87 8.85
CA ASP A 61 2.77 -0.35 10.20
C ASP A 61 3.97 0.60 10.24
N VAL A 62 5.02 0.26 9.48
CA VAL A 62 6.27 1.03 9.42
C VAL A 62 6.62 1.32 7.97
N LEU A 63 6.77 2.60 7.64
CA LEU A 63 7.21 3.05 6.32
C LEU A 63 8.66 3.55 6.36
N ILE A 64 9.52 2.94 5.54
CA ILE A 64 10.85 3.45 5.21
C ILE A 64 10.74 4.16 3.85
N THR A 65 11.06 5.45 3.81
CA THR A 65 10.93 6.29 2.61
C THR A 65 12.02 7.36 2.54
N ASP A 66 12.17 8.02 1.39
CA ASP A 66 13.10 9.13 1.19
C ASP A 66 12.50 10.49 1.64
N PHE A 67 13.38 11.48 1.86
CA PHE A 67 12.98 12.80 2.35
C PHE A 67 11.98 13.54 1.46
N PRO A 68 12.17 13.64 0.13
CA PRO A 68 11.16 14.21 -0.77
C PRO A 68 9.78 13.57 -0.62
N THR A 69 9.71 12.25 -0.57
CA THR A 69 8.46 11.49 -0.46
C THR A 69 7.81 11.69 0.91
N ALA A 70 8.56 11.63 2.01
CA ALA A 70 8.07 11.94 3.35
C ALA A 70 7.48 13.36 3.43
N ARG A 71 8.16 14.34 2.84
CA ARG A 71 7.69 15.74 2.78
C ARG A 71 6.41 15.89 1.97
N ALA A 72 6.24 15.12 0.90
CA ALA A 72 5.00 15.12 0.12
C ALA A 72 3.85 14.53 0.93
N LEU A 73 4.07 13.38 1.57
CA LEU A 73 3.07 12.66 2.36
C LEU A 73 2.51 13.49 3.54
N ILE A 74 3.34 14.29 4.21
CA ILE A 74 2.92 15.11 5.37
C ILE A 74 2.14 16.37 4.94
N LYS A 75 2.31 16.86 3.72
CA LYS A 75 1.70 18.12 3.26
C LYS A 75 0.23 17.98 2.83
N GLY A 76 -0.17 16.79 2.41
CA GLY A 76 -1.54 16.47 1.99
C GLY A 76 -2.31 15.76 3.09
#